data_AF-A0A1H9S2Z7-F1
#
_entry.id   AF-A0A1H9S2Z7-F1
#
_cell.length_a   1.000
_cell.length_b   1.000
_cell.length_c   1.000
_cell.angle_alpha   90.00
_cell.angle_beta   90.00
_cell.angle_gamma   90.00
#
_symmetry.space_group_name_H-M   'P 1'
#
loop_
_entity.id
_entity.type
_entity.pdbx_description
1 polymer ?
#
loop_
_entity_poly.entity_id
_entity_poly.type
_entity_poly.pdbx_seq_one_letter_code
_entity_poly.pdbx_strand_id
1 'polypeptide(L)' 'MNQREKLEWLEYFYWGYFGASIVTILISIIYLIKLYIFTLEVTTIADIFLILVLLLSSFYFRYNAFHYQNLVMQLKKEEI' A
#
# COMPACT_ATOMS: atom_id res chain seq x y z
N MET A 1 -16.37 -21.85 -4.12
CA MET A 1 -14.92 -21.60 -4.01
C MET A 1 -14.36 -22.60 -3.03
N ASN A 2 -13.34 -23.38 -3.41
CA ASN A 2 -12.69 -24.33 -2.51
C ASN A 2 -11.86 -23.57 -1.45
N GLN A 3 -11.59 -24.15 -0.27
CA GLN A 3 -10.79 -23.49 0.79
C GLN A 3 -9.41 -23.09 0.29
N ARG A 4 -8.77 -23.97 -0.49
CA ARG A 4 -7.49 -23.69 -1.15
C ARG A 4 -7.54 -22.51 -2.12
N GLU A 5 -8.60 -22.45 -2.93
CA GLU A 5 -8.81 -21.33 -3.86
C GLU A 5 -9.01 -20.02 -3.08
N LYS A 6 -9.73 -20.07 -1.95
CA LYS A 6 -9.87 -18.92 -1.05
C LYS A 6 -8.56 -18.47 -0.43
N LEU A 7 -7.70 -19.41 -0.04
CA LEU A 7 -6.37 -19.09 0.45
C LEU A 7 -5.51 -18.40 -0.63
N GLU A 8 -5.49 -18.94 -1.85
CA GLU A 8 -4.72 -18.39 -2.98
C GLU A 8 -5.16 -16.96 -3.31
N TRP A 9 -6.47 -16.70 -3.34
CA TRP A 9 -6.99 -15.35 -3.54
C TRP A 9 -6.61 -14.39 -2.41
N LEU A 10 -6.71 -14.81 -1.15
CA LEU A 10 -6.34 -13.98 0.00
C LEU A 10 -4.84 -13.66 0.02
N GLU A 11 -3.98 -14.62 -0.32
CA GLU A 11 -2.54 -14.40 -0.47
C GLU A 11 -2.25 -13.45 -1.63
N TYR A 12 -2.95 -13.58 -2.76
CA TYR A 12 -2.83 -12.65 -3.89
C TYR A 12 -3.20 -11.21 -3.48
N PHE A 13 -4.32 -11.02 -2.78
CA PHE A 13 -4.71 -9.70 -2.27
C PHE A 13 -3.67 -9.16 -1.29
N TYR A 14 -3.20 -9.98 -0.34
CA TYR A 14 -2.13 -9.59 0.59
C TYR A 14 -0.91 -9.04 -0.16
N TRP A 15 -0.36 -9.80 -1.12
CA TRP A 15 0.82 -9.38 -1.86
C TRP A 15 0.56 -8.17 -2.74
N GLY A 16 -0.63 -8.06 -3.35
CA GLY A 16 -1.03 -6.89 -4.12
C GLY A 16 -1.07 -5.61 -3.28
N TYR A 17 -1.76 -5.64 -2.13
CA TYR A 17 -1.84 -4.51 -1.21
C TYR A 17 -0.47 -4.18 -0.59
N PHE A 18 0.31 -5.20 -0.23
CA PHE A 18 1.65 -4.99 0.32
C PHE A 18 2.57 -4.31 -0.69
N GLY A 19 2.63 -4.82 -1.93
CA GLY A 19 3.40 -4.23 -3.03
C GLY A 19 2.97 -2.81 -3.35
N ALA A 20 1.66 -2.56 -3.45
CA ALA A 20 1.10 -1.23 -3.68
C ALA A 20 1.50 -0.24 -2.57
N SER A 21 1.52 -0.68 -1.30
CA SER A 21 1.97 0.16 -0.17
C SER A 21 3.43 0.57 -0.29
N ILE A 22 4.31 -0.33 -0.75
CA ILE A 22 5.73 -0.03 -0.94
C ILE A 22 5.92 0.93 -2.10
N VAL A 23 5.29 0.66 -3.24
CA VAL A 23 5.37 1.52 -4.44
C VAL A 23 4.90 2.94 -4.12
N THR A 24 3.76 3.08 -3.44
CA THR A 24 3.23 4.40 -3.06
C THR A 24 4.13 5.15 -2.08
N ILE A 25 4.75 4.47 -1.11
CA ILE A 25 5.76 5.08 -0.22
C ILE A 25 6.97 5.56 -1.03
N LEU A 26 7.50 4.74 -1.93
CA LEU A 26 8.66 5.10 -2.74
C LEU A 26 8.37 6.34 -3.61
N ILE A 27 7.20 6.39 -4.25
CA ILE A 27 6.78 7.56 -5.02
C ILE A 27 6.66 8.77 -4.09
N SER A 28 6.06 8.62 -2.90
CA SER A 28 5.95 9.71 -1.91
C SER A 28 7.33 10.28 -1.55
N ILE A 29 8.32 9.42 -1.33
CA ILE A 29 9.70 9.83 -1.02
C ILE A 29 10.31 10.61 -2.18
N ILE A 30 10.12 10.16 -3.42
CA ILE A 30 10.62 10.88 -4.61
C ILE A 30 10.02 12.29 -4.67
N TYR A 31 8.73 12.45 -4.45
CA TYR A 31 8.08 13.77 -4.44
C TYR A 31 8.50 14.63 -3.24
N LEU A 32 8.77 14.03 -2.08
CA LEU A 32 9.33 14.74 -0.92
C LEU A 32 10.75 15.25 -1.21
N ILE A 33 11.60 14.43 -1.85
CA ILE A 33 12.94 14.84 -2.29
C ILE A 33 12.84 15.98 -3.31
N LYS A 34 11.93 15.87 -4.29
CA LYS A 34 11.65 16.95 -5.25
C LYS A 34 11.27 18.24 -4.50
N LEU A 35 10.36 18.17 -3.53
CA LEU A 35 9.94 19.32 -2.74
C LEU A 35 11.09 19.95 -1.95
N TYR A 36 12.06 19.15 -1.49
CA TYR A 36 13.24 19.66 -0.78
C TYR A 36 14.26 20.33 -1.72
N ILE A 37 14.48 19.75 -2.91
CA ILE A 37 15.49 20.24 -3.86
C ILE A 37 15.01 21.48 -4.63
N PHE A 38 13.72 21.55 -4.96
CA PHE A 38 13.16 22.62 -5.77
C PHE A 38 12.47 23.69 -4.90
N THR A 39 12.65 24.96 -5.27
CA THR A 39 12.02 26.09 -4.56
C THR A 39 10.49 26.07 -4.74
N LEU A 40 9.78 26.84 -3.90
CA LEU A 40 8.32 27.01 -3.98
C LEU A 40 7.83 27.59 -5.32
N GLU A 41 8.72 28.18 -6.13
CA GLU A 41 8.38 28.65 -7.48
C GLU A 41 8.18 27.49 -8.47
N VAL A 42 8.82 26.34 -8.22
CA VAL A 42 8.72 25.12 -9.05
C VAL A 42 7.79 24.10 -8.41
N THR A 43 7.68 24.11 -7.08
CA THR A 43 6.79 23.22 -6.33
C THR A 43 5.37 23.77 -6.29
N THR A 44 4.44 23.05 -6.90
CA THR A 44 3.04 23.49 -6.97
C THR A 44 2.22 22.96 -5.79
N ILE A 45 1.09 23.62 -5.50
CA ILE A 45 0.09 23.11 -4.53
C ILE A 45 -0.35 21.67 -4.89
N ALA A 46 -0.37 21.34 -6.18
CA ALA A 46 -0.68 19.99 -6.66
C ALA A 46 0.37 18.96 -6.24
N ASP A 47 1.66 19.31 -6.16
CA ASP A 47 2.71 18.41 -5.67
C ASP A 47 2.51 18.08 -4.18
N ILE A 48 2.19 19.08 -3.35
CA ILE A 48 1.91 18.90 -1.92
C ILE A 48 0.67 18.03 -1.73
N PHE A 49 -0.40 18.32 -2.49
CA PHE A 49 -1.63 17.53 -2.46
C PHE A 49 -1.36 16.07 -2.89
N LEU A 50 -0.58 15.87 -3.95
CA LEU A 50 -0.20 14.54 -4.41
C LEU A 50 0.58 13.76 -3.36
N ILE A 51 1.56 14.38 -2.68
CA ILE A 51 2.29 13.75 -1.57
C ILE A 51 1.32 13.29 -0.50
N LEU A 52 0.37 14.14 -0.10
CA LEU A 52 -0.62 13.79 0.92
C LEU A 52 -1.48 12.60 0.48
N VAL A 53 -1.96 12.59 -0.76
CA VAL A 53 -2.74 11.48 -1.33
C VAL A 53 -1.93 10.20 -1.37
N LEU A 54 -0.66 10.25 -1.78
CA LEU A 54 0.21 9.08 -1.83
C LEU A 54 0.50 8.51 -0.44
N LEU A 55 0.72 9.37 0.55
CA LEU A 55 0.90 8.96 1.94
C LEU A 55 -0.36 8.29 2.48
N LEU A 56 -1.53 8.91 2.34
CA LEU A 56 -2.82 8.32 2.75
C LEU A 56 -3.09 6.99 2.04
N SER A 57 -2.82 6.91 0.74
CA SER A 57 -2.97 5.69 -0.06
C SER A 57 -2.05 4.59 0.44
N SER A 58 -0.80 4.92 0.79
CA SER A 58 0.13 3.94 1.33
C SER A 58 -0.32 3.35 2.66
N PHE A 59 -0.89 4.18 3.54
CA PHE A 59 -1.49 3.72 4.80
C PHE A 59 -2.70 2.83 4.54
N TYR A 60 -3.57 3.22 3.61
CA TYR A 60 -4.71 2.40 3.21
C TYR A 60 -4.26 1.03 2.67
N PHE A 61 -3.28 1.00 1.78
CA PHE A 61 -2.75 -0.26 1.25
C PHE A 61 -2.09 -1.11 2.32
N ARG A 62 -1.32 -0.50 3.22
CA ARG A 62 -0.68 -1.23 4.32
C ARG A 62 -1.70 -1.82 5.30
N TYR A 63 -2.76 -1.07 5.61
CA TYR A 63 -3.86 -1.55 6.46
C TYR A 63 -4.54 -2.77 5.83
N ASN A 64 -4.86 -2.70 4.54
CA ASN A 64 -5.47 -3.83 3.83
C ASN A 64 -4.53 -5.03 3.74
N ALA A 65 -3.22 -4.81 3.51
CA ALA A 65 -2.25 -5.90 3.55
C ALA A 65 -2.30 -6.64 4.89
N PHE A 66 -2.29 -5.92 6.02
CA PHE A 66 -2.42 -6.56 7.33
C PHE A 66 -3.77 -7.26 7.52
N HIS A 67 -4.85 -6.69 7.01
CA HIS A 67 -6.17 -7.34 7.03
C HIS A 67 -6.14 -8.69 6.31
N TYR A 68 -5.63 -8.75 5.08
CA TYR A 68 -5.54 -10.00 4.32
C TYR A 68 -4.55 -11.00 4.93
N GLN A 69 -3.44 -10.52 5.50
CA GLN A 69 -2.51 -11.39 6.23
C GLN A 69 -3.19 -12.09 7.41
N ASN A 70 -4.01 -11.36 8.18
CA ASN A 70 -4.76 -11.92 9.29
C ASN A 70 -5.78 -12.96 8.82
N LEU A 71 -6.48 -12.70 7.71
CA LEU A 71 -7.42 -13.66 7.13
C LEU A 71 -6.72 -14.94 6.66
N VAL A 72 -5.55 -14.82 6.01
CA VAL A 72 -4.72 -15.96 5.60
C VAL A 72 -4.31 -16.80 6.81
N MET A 73 -3.88 -16.16 7.90
CA MET A 73 -3.50 -16.84 9.13
C MET A 73 -4.68 -17.57 9.80
N GLN A 74 -5.86 -16.96 9.80
CA GLN A 74 -7.07 -17.57 10.34
C GLN A 74 -7.47 -18.81 9.53
N LEU A 75 -7.52 -18.73 8.19
CA LEU A 75 -7.84 -19.89 7.35
C LEU A 75 -6.83 -21.02 7.51
N LYS A 76 -5.53 -20.71 7.51
CA LYS A 76 -4.49 -21.72 7.71
C LYS A 76 -4.59 -22.42 9.07
N LYS A 77 -5.14 -21.75 10.09
CA LYS A 77 -5.40 -22.33 11.41
C LYS A 77 -6.63 -23.24 11.42
N GLU A 78 -7.64 -22.96 10.59
CA GLU A 78 -8.86 -23.76 10.45
C GLU A 78 -8.66 -25.03 9.60
N GLU A 79 -7.64 -25.05 8.73
CA GLU A 79 -7.26 -26.24 7.94
C GLU A 79 -6.42 -27.28 8.72
N ILE A 80 -5.95 -26.95 9.93
CA ILE A 80 -5.20 -27.83 10.85
C ILE A 80 -6.15 -28.38 11.92
#